data_AF-A0A101QRQ5-F1
#
_entry.id   AF-A0A101QRQ5-F1
#
_cell.length_a   1.000
_cell.length_b   1.000
_cell.length_c   1.000
_cell.angle_alpha   90.00
_cell.angle_beta   90.00
_cell.angle_gamma   90.00
#
_symmetry.space_group_name_H-M   'P 1'
#
loop_
_entity.id
_entity.type
_entity.pdbx_description
1 polymer ?
#
loop_
_entity_poly.entity_id
_entity_poly.type
_entity_poly.pdbx_seq_one_letter_code
_entity_poly.pdbx_strand_id
1 'polypeptide(L)' 'MSTPQEIVFEPGKFYDVTVKDVTEACVNFNETFDVPELYSNAGTNVNVTCGRCKKPMVIISATLLDPQPEMP' A
#
# COMPACT_ATOMS: atom_id res chain seq x y z
N MET A 1 -10.78 20.21 8.45
CA MET A 1 -10.92 18.81 8.01
C MET A 1 -10.00 18.65 6.83
N SER A 2 -8.91 17.91 6.98
CA SER A 2 -7.94 17.69 5.90
C SER A 2 -8.60 16.81 4.84
N THR A 3 -8.68 17.29 3.61
CA THR A 3 -9.14 16.49 2.46
C THR A 3 -8.33 15.20 2.41
N PRO A 4 -8.94 14.02 2.23
CA PRO A 4 -8.18 12.81 1.95
C PRO A 4 -7.28 13.12 0.75
N GLN A 5 -5.97 13.10 0.96
CA GLN A 5 -5.04 13.26 -0.15
C GLN A 5 -5.22 12.02 -1.03
N GLU A 6 -5.63 12.23 -2.27
CA GLU A 6 -5.72 11.13 -3.22
C GLU A 6 -4.31 10.55 -3.40
N ILE A 7 -4.17 9.25 -3.09
CA ILE A 7 -2.90 8.57 -3.25
C ILE A 7 -2.75 8.28 -4.75
N VAL A 8 -1.85 9.01 -5.41
CA VAL A 8 -1.53 8.85 -6.82
C VAL A 8 -0.19 8.14 -6.93
N PHE A 9 -0.18 6.99 -7.61
CA PHE A 9 1.02 6.21 -7.86
C PHE A 9 1.59 6.54 -9.25
N GLU A 10 2.91 6.72 -9.31
CA GLU A 10 3.65 6.86 -10.56
C GLU A 10 4.07 5.47 -11.07
N PRO A 11 4.09 5.25 -12.41
CA PRO A 11 4.63 4.02 -12.98
C PRO A 11 6.14 3.89 -12.74
N GLY A 12 6.59 2.66 -12.46
CA GLY A 12 8.02 2.35 -12.30
C GLY A 12 8.64 2.93 -11.03
N LYS A 13 7.84 3.20 -9.99
CA LYS A 13 8.30 3.79 -8.73
C LYS A 13 7.99 2.92 -7.53
N PHE A 14 8.87 2.99 -6.54
CA PHE A 14 8.73 2.35 -5.23
C PHE A 14 8.21 3.35 -4.18
N TYR A 15 7.33 2.86 -3.32
CA TYR A 15 6.70 3.61 -2.24
C TYR A 15 6.82 2.86 -0.93
N ASP A 16 6.96 3.58 0.18
CA ASP A 16 6.64 3.04 1.51
C ASP A 16 5.16 3.30 1.79
N VAL A 17 4.39 2.24 2.07
CA VAL A 17 2.94 2.36 2.25
C VAL A 17 2.48 1.74 3.55
N THR A 18 1.48 2.35 4.18
CA THR A 18 0.72 1.70 5.26
C THR A 18 -0.60 1.20 4.71
N VAL A 19 -0.92 -0.05 5.00
CA VAL A 19 -2.17 -0.71 4.63
C VAL A 19 -2.98 -1.10 5.85
N LYS A 20 -4.29 -1.22 5.67
CA LYS A 20 -5.22 -1.65 6.71
C LYS A 20 -6.08 -2.82 6.23
N ASP A 21 -6.22 -3.85 7.05
CA ASP A 21 -7.20 -4.91 6.78
C ASP A 21 -8.60 -4.40 7.18
N VAL A 22 -9.53 -4.47 6.24
CA VAL A 22 -10.93 -4.04 6.43
C VAL A 22 -11.90 -5.23 6.39
N THR A 23 -11.39 -6.46 6.36
CA THR A 23 -12.19 -7.68 6.32
C THR A 23 -12.60 -8.07 7.73
N GLU A 24 -13.87 -7.83 8.12
CA GLU A 24 -14.39 -8.11 9.48
C GLU A 24 -14.15 -9.54 9.97
N ALA A 25 -14.17 -10.53 9.07
CA ALA A 25 -13.93 -11.93 9.40
C ALA A 25 -12.43 -12.30 9.52
N CYS A 26 -11.50 -11.37 9.24
CA CYS A 26 -10.07 -11.61 9.35
C CYS A 26 -9.58 -11.37 10.78
N VAL A 27 -8.65 -12.19 11.25
CA VAL A 27 -7.93 -11.97 12.51
C VAL A 27 -7.17 -10.64 12.55
N ASN A 28 -6.80 -10.10 11.38
CA ASN A 28 -6.13 -8.81 11.25
C ASN A 28 -7.11 -7.64 11.10
N PHE A 29 -8.43 -7.84 11.28
CA PHE A 29 -9.41 -6.78 11.08
C PHE A 29 -9.04 -5.51 11.85
N ASN A 30 -9.03 -4.37 11.16
CA ASN A 30 -8.58 -3.07 11.63
C ASN A 30 -7.08 -2.91 11.96
N GLU A 31 -6.27 -3.95 11.83
CA GLU A 31 -4.82 -3.85 11.99
C GLU A 31 -4.18 -3.16 10.78
N THR A 32 -3.11 -2.42 11.07
CA THR A 32 -2.28 -1.72 10.08
C THR A 32 -0.93 -2.37 9.91
N PHE A 33 -0.41 -2.36 8.68
CA PHE A 33 0.89 -2.94 8.35
C PHE A 33 1.64 -2.01 7.42
N ASP A 34 2.95 -1.91 7.63
CA ASP A 34 3.85 -1.22 6.72
C ASP A 34 4.34 -2.19 5.65
N VAL A 35 4.31 -1.75 4.40
CA VAL A 35 4.81 -2.48 3.24
C VAL A 35 5.91 -1.61 2.64
N PRO A 36 7.17 -1.83 3.06
CA PRO A 36 8.29 -1.11 2.49
C PRO A 36 8.47 -1.53 1.03
N GLU A 37 8.91 -0.58 0.20
CA GLU A 37 9.30 -0.83 -1.20
C GLU A 37 8.17 -1.48 -2.04
N LEU A 38 6.94 -0.99 -1.89
CA LEU A 38 5.85 -1.38 -2.77
C LEU A 38 6.08 -0.83 -4.18
N TYR A 39 6.28 -1.73 -5.15
CA TYR A 39 6.48 -1.37 -6.54
C TYR A 39 5.15 -1.06 -7.25
N SER A 40 5.03 0.16 -7.75
CA SER A 40 3.96 0.57 -8.66
C SER A 40 4.39 0.31 -10.10
N ASN A 41 3.92 -0.78 -10.69
CA ASN A 41 4.31 -1.15 -12.06
C ASN A 41 3.76 -0.15 -13.11
N ALA A 42 2.44 0.04 -13.13
CA ALA A 42 1.76 0.86 -14.14
C ALA A 42 1.16 2.17 -13.60
N GLY A 43 1.47 2.57 -12.36
CA GLY A 43 0.79 3.69 -11.67
C GLY A 43 -0.67 3.40 -11.32
N THR A 44 -1.16 2.23 -11.70
CA THR A 44 -2.56 1.81 -11.60
C THR A 44 -2.61 0.38 -11.08
N ASN A 45 -3.73 0.01 -10.43
CA ASN A 45 -3.94 -1.31 -9.83
C ASN A 45 -2.88 -1.71 -8.80
N VAL A 46 -2.35 -0.74 -8.03
CA VAL A 46 -1.46 -1.01 -6.90
C VAL A 46 -2.28 -1.63 -5.78
N ASN A 47 -2.02 -2.89 -5.44
CA ASN A 47 -2.79 -3.62 -4.43
C ASN A 47 -1.86 -4.37 -3.46
N VAL A 48 -2.29 -4.40 -2.19
CA VAL A 48 -1.69 -5.26 -1.18
C VAL A 48 -2.75 -6.25 -0.72
N THR A 49 -2.37 -7.52 -0.62
CA THR A 49 -3.27 -8.59 -0.21
C THR A 49 -2.86 -9.11 1.17
N CYS A 50 -3.83 -9.24 2.07
CA CYS A 50 -3.57 -9.78 3.40
C CYS A 50 -3.10 -11.24 3.29
N GLY A 51 -1.96 -11.54 3.91
CA GLY A 51 -1.38 -12.88 3.91
C GLY A 51 -2.25 -13.95 4.59
N ARG A 52 -3.16 -13.55 5.49
CA ARG A 52 -4.05 -14.43 6.26
C ARG A 52 -5.35 -14.76 5.55
N CYS A 53 -6.17 -13.74 5.25
CA CYS A 53 -7.49 -13.93 4.63
C CYS A 53 -7.47 -13.91 3.10
N LYS A 54 -6.34 -13.57 2.47
CA LYS A 54 -6.17 -13.43 1.01
C LYS A 54 -7.12 -12.40 0.36
N LYS A 55 -7.64 -11.46 1.15
CA LYS A 55 -8.46 -10.34 0.66
C LYS A 55 -7.60 -9.08 0.45
N PRO A 56 -8.01 -8.18 -0.47
CA PRO A 56 -7.35 -6.90 -0.64
C PRO A 56 -7.39 -6.07 0.65
N MET A 57 -6.29 -5.39 0.93
CA MET A 57 -6.16 -4.40 1.99
C MET A 57 -6.28 -3.00 1.39
N VAL A 58 -6.68 -2.04 2.22
CA VAL A 58 -6.77 -0.64 1.82
C VAL A 58 -5.45 0.04 2.09
N ILE A 59 -4.85 0.67 1.08
CA ILE A 59 -3.71 1.56 1.25
C ILE A 59 -4.23 2.88 1.84
N ILE A 60 -3.73 3.25 3.03
CA ILE A 60 -4.18 4.44 3.76
C ILE A 60 -3.13 5.57 3.75
N SER A 61 -1.87 5.26 3.44
CA SER A 61 -0.80 6.21 3.20
C SER A 61 0.18 5.64 2.18
N ALA A 62 0.84 6.52 1.43
CA ALA A 62 1.95 6.15 0.56
C ALA A 62 2.95 7.31 0.48
N THR A 63 4.23 7.00 0.62
CA THR A 63 5.34 7.94 0.50
C THR A 63 6.25 7.49 -0.61
N LEU A 64 6.48 8.33 -1.62
CA LEU A 64 7.44 8.04 -2.68
C LEU A 64 8.85 7.90 -2.08
N LEU A 65 9.54 6.81 -2.38
CA LEU A 65 10.92 6.64 -1.94
C LEU A 65 11.85 7.57 -2.74
N ASP A 66 12.65 8.36 -2.05
CA ASP A 66 13.70 9.18 -2.65
C ASP A 66 14.95 9.12 -1.75
N PRO A 67 16.03 8.43 -2.16
CA PRO A 67 16.22 7.79 -3.47
C PRO A 67 15.35 6.55 -3.69
N GLN A 68 15.15 6.19 -4.95
CA GLN A 68 14.57 4.89 -5.32
C GLN A 68 15.56 3.75 -4.98
N PRO A 69 15.09 2.58 -4.51
CA PRO A 69 15.96 1.45 -4.21
C PRO A 69 16.66 0.94 -5.48
N GLU A 70 17.88 0.42 -5.31
CA GLU A 70 18.61 -0.21 -6.40
C GLU A 70 17.91 -1.52 -6.78
N MET A 71 17.48 -1.65 -8.04
CA MET A 71 16.97 -2.93 -8.52
C MET A 71 18.15 -3.90 -8.70
N PRO A 72 18.07 -5.12 -8.14
CA PRO A 72 19.10 -6.14 -8.31
C PRO A 72 19.21 -6.66 -9.76
#